data_AF-A0A3M1XQY4-F1
#
_entry.id   AF-A0A3M1XQY4-F1
#
_cell.length_a   1.000
_cell.length_b   1.000
_cell.length_c   1.000
_cell.angle_alpha   90.00
_cell.angle_beta   90.00
_cell.angle_gamma   90.00
#
_symmetry.space_group_name_H-M   'P 1'
#
loop_
_entity.id
_entity.type
_entity.pdbx_description
1 polymer ?
#
loop_
_entity_poly.entity_id
_entity_poly.type
_entity_poly.pdbx_seq_one_letter_code
_entity_poly.pdbx_strand_id
1 'polypeptide(L)' 'LAYYDAYRAERLPANLIQALRDRFGAHTFERIDKPGHFHANWRS' A
#
# COMPACT_ATOMS: atom_id res chain seq x y z
N LEU A 1 -3.34 -23.35 -4.48
CA LEU A 1 -3.05 -23.08 -3.05
C LEU A 1 -2.82 -21.59 -2.81
N ALA A 2 -1.76 -20.99 -3.38
CA ALA A 2 -1.45 -19.56 -3.21
C ALA A 2 -2.60 -18.56 -3.46
N TYR A 3 -3.45 -18.79 -4.46
CA TYR A 3 -4.63 -17.93 -4.70
C TYR A 3 -5.63 -17.95 -3.53
N TYR A 4 -5.90 -19.14 -2.99
CA TYR A 4 -6.84 -19.32 -1.89
C TYR A 4 -6.30 -18.77 -0.58
N ASP A 5 -5.00 -18.91 -0.34
CA ASP A 5 -4.33 -18.33 0.83
C ASP A 5 -4.33 -16.80 0.76
N ALA A 6 -4.05 -16.23 -0.42
CA ALA A 6 -4.14 -14.79 -0.65
C ALA A 6 -5.58 -14.26 -0.53
N TYR A 7 -6.57 -15.05 -0.97
CA TYR A 7 -7.98 -14.68 -0.87
C TYR A 7 -8.47 -14.61 0.59
N ARG A 8 -7.90 -15.43 1.48
CA ARG A 8 -8.28 -15.47 2.91
C ARG A 8 -7.39 -14.64 3.82
N ALA A 9 -6.28 -14.12 3.31
CA ALA A 9 -5.42 -13.24 4.06
C ALA A 9 -6.09 -11.89 4.30
N GLU A 10 -6.35 -11.55 5.56
CA GLU A 10 -6.88 -10.23 5.95
C GLU A 10 -5.94 -9.08 5.53
N ARG A 11 -4.63 -9.34 5.51
CA ARG A 11 -3.61 -8.39 5.08
C ARG A 11 -2.64 -9.02 4.09
N LEU A 12 -2.53 -8.40 2.93
CA LEU A 12 -1.56 -8.76 1.89
C LEU A 12 -0.35 -7.81 1.95
N PRO A 13 0.82 -8.25 1.46
CA PRO A 13 2.03 -7.40 1.38
C PRO A 13 1.93 -6.28 0.32
N ALA A 14 0.72 -5.93 -0.12
CA ALA A 14 0.45 -4.88 -1.11
C ALA A 14 0.80 -3.47 -0.59
N ASN A 15 0.93 -3.28 0.73
CA ASN A 15 1.37 -2.03 1.34
C ASN A 15 2.76 -1.59 0.84
N LEU A 16 3.69 -2.54 0.63
CA LEU A 16 5.00 -2.23 0.06
C LEU A 16 4.87 -1.74 -1.38
N ILE A 17 4.00 -2.37 -2.18
CA ILE A 17 3.76 -1.96 -3.57
C ILE A 17 3.19 -0.55 -3.61
N GLN A 18 2.24 -0.22 -2.72
CA GLN A 18 1.69 1.14 -2.62
C GLN A 18 2.76 2.17 -2.24
N ALA A 19 3.64 1.84 -1.28
CA ALA A 19 4.78 2.68 -0.92
C ALA A 19 5.72 2.92 -2.11
N LEU A 20 6.05 1.88 -2.90
CA LEU A 20 6.90 2.02 -4.09
C LEU A 20 6.24 2.88 -5.17
N ARG A 21 4.94 2.70 -5.42
CA ARG A 21 4.18 3.53 -6.37
C ARG A 21 4.19 4.99 -5.97
N ASP A 22 4.02 5.28 -4.68
CA ASP A 22 4.06 6.66 -4.18
C ASP A 22 5.47 7.25 -4.27
N ARG A 23 6.49 6.46 -3.92
CA ARG A 23 7.90 6.89 -3.95
C ARG A 23 8.39 7.28 -5.34
N PHE A 24 8.02 6.51 -6.37
CA PHE A 24 8.53 6.73 -7.73
C PHE A 24 7.55 7.49 -8.64
N GLY A 25 6.26 7.48 -8.34
CA GLY A 25 5.22 8.06 -9.20
C GLY A 25 4.33 9.10 -8.54
N ALA A 26 4.48 9.39 -7.23
CA ALA A 26 3.56 10.24 -6.47
C ALA A 26 2.09 9.78 -6.56
N HIS A 27 1.86 8.47 -6.65
CA HIS A 27 0.54 7.88 -6.83
C HIS A 27 -0.34 7.92 -5.58
N THR A 28 0.17 8.38 -4.44
CA THR A 28 -0.49 8.38 -3.13
C THR A 28 -0.88 6.97 -2.65
N PHE A 29 -1.30 6.85 -1.39
CA PHE A 29 -1.85 5.62 -0.82
C PHE A 29 -2.88 5.93 0.27
N GLU A 30 -3.68 4.93 0.63
CA GLU A 30 -4.65 5.02 1.73
C GLU A 30 -4.07 4.45 3.02
N ARG A 31 -4.57 4.94 4.15
CA ARG A 31 -4.18 4.48 5.48
C ARG A 31 -5.33 3.75 6.16
N ILE A 32 -4.99 2.78 7.00
CA ILE A 32 -5.98 2.00 7.77
C ILE A 32 -6.51 2.75 9.00
N ASP A 33 -5.79 3.75 9.49
CA ASP A 33 -6.10 4.50 10.70
C ASP A 33 -6.82 5.83 10.41
N LYS A 34 -6.73 6.34 9.17
CA LYS A 34 -7.33 7.62 8.79
C LYS A 34 -7.86 7.57 7.35
N PRO A 35 -9.11 7.99 7.10
CA PRO A 35 -9.64 8.06 5.74
C PRO A 35 -8.93 9.16 4.92
N GLY A 36 -8.74 8.89 3.63
CA GLY A 36 -8.16 9.82 2.65
C GLY A 36 -6.96 9.25 1.90
N HIS A 37 -6.43 10.05 0.97
CA HIS A 37 -5.21 9.76 0.21
C HIS A 37 -4.03 10.56 0.75
N PHE A 38 -2.89 9.90 0.89
CA PHE A 38 -1.69 10.45 1.48
C PHE A 38 -0.52 10.30 0.52
N HIS A 39 0.30 11.34 0.41
CA HIS A 39 1.62 11.30 -0.21
C HIS A 39 2.67 11.38 0.90
N ALA A 40 3.62 10.45 0.92
CA ALA A 40 4.74 10.53 1.86
C ALA A 40 5.86 11.38 1.28
N ASN A 41 6.55 12.15 2.13
CA ASN A 41 7.80 12.78 1.71
C ASN A 41 8.93 11.74 1.76
N TRP A 42 9.34 11.25 0.59
CA TRP A 42 10.35 10.21 0.43
C TRP A 42 11.80 10.71 0.37
N ARG A 43 11.99 12.04 0.32
CA ARG A 43 13.32 12.66 0.26
C ARG A 43 13.70 13.16 1.65
N SER A 44 14.88 12.74 2.11
CA SER A 44 15.64 13.28 3.25
C SER A 44 17.01 13.66 2.74
#